data_AF-A0A4Q2LLZ6-F1
#
_entry.id   AF-A0A4Q2LLZ6-F1
#
_cell.length_a   1.000
_cell.length_b   1.000
_cell.length_c   1.000
_cell.angle_alpha   90.00
_cell.angle_beta   90.00
_cell.angle_gamma   90.00
#
_symmetry.space_group_name_H-M   'P 1'
#
loop_
_entity.id
_entity.type
_entity.pdbx_description
1 polymer ?
#
loop_
_entity_poly.entity_id
_entity_poly.type
_entity_poly.pdbx_seq_one_letter_code
_entity_poly.pdbx_strand_id
1 'polypeptide(L)'
;MKNHLNAIPDVEVTPMNMFELNELRINKELIAYIRFNENKAMVFPHFNYASKVGKPFYANTEQMQISIEKFKRKKRETDYPCFS
;
A
#
# COMPACT_ATOMS: atom_id res chain seq x y z
N MET A 1 -2.05 9.86 9.49
CA MET A 1 -1.76 8.98 8.33
C MET A 1 -2.83 7.92 8.10
N LYS A 2 -3.16 7.06 9.08
CA LYS A 2 -4.18 6.00 8.93
C LYS A 2 -5.52 6.50 8.36
N ASN A 3 -6.08 7.57 8.92
CA ASN A 3 -7.33 8.16 8.45
C ASN A 3 -7.25 8.71 7.01
N HIS A 4 -6.08 9.20 6.60
CA HIS A 4 -5.84 9.70 5.24
C HIS A 4 -5.83 8.55 4.22
N LEU A 5 -5.22 7.41 4.58
CA LEU A 5 -5.19 6.24 3.70
C LEU A 5 -6.59 5.64 3.51
N ASN A 6 -7.39 5.57 4.59
CA ASN A 6 -8.78 5.11 4.51
C ASN A 6 -9.71 6.07 3.75
N ALA A 7 -9.28 7.32 3.51
CA ALA A 7 -10.04 8.27 2.69
C ALA A 7 -9.82 8.05 1.18
N ILE A 8 -8.80 7.26 0.80
CA ILE A 8 -8.56 6.92 -0.60
C ILE A 8 -9.57 5.85 -1.02
N PRO A 9 -10.31 6.04 -2.12
CA PRO A 9 -11.24 5.03 -2.62
C PRO A 9 -10.56 3.68 -2.81
N ASP A 10 -11.26 2.61 -2.46
CA ASP A 10 -10.81 1.21 -2.58
C ASP A 10 -9.60 0.84 -1.73
N VAL A 11 -9.17 1.71 -0.81
CA VAL A 11 -8.08 1.44 0.14
C VAL A 11 -8.67 1.10 1.51
N GLU A 12 -8.28 -0.04 2.05
CA GLU A 12 -8.68 -0.48 3.38
C GLU A 12 -7.43 -0.71 4.23
N VAL A 13 -7.39 -0.08 5.41
CA VAL A 13 -6.34 -0.29 6.42
C VAL A 13 -6.92 -1.01 7.62
N THR A 14 -6.64 -2.30 7.74
CA THR A 14 -7.16 -3.15 8.81
C THR A 14 -6.08 -3.39 9.88
N PRO A 15 -6.33 -3.08 11.17
CA PRO A 15 -5.36 -3.38 12.22
C PRO A 15 -5.22 -4.89 12.42
N MET A 16 -4.00 -5.36 12.62
CA MET A 16 -3.70 -6.71 13.09
C MET A 16 -3.50 -6.67 14.60
N ASN A 17 -4.02 -7.67 15.33
CA ASN A 17 -3.88 -7.77 16.79
C ASN A 17 -2.43 -8.05 17.26
N MET A 18 -1.43 -7.90 16.38
CA MET A 18 -0.04 -8.25 16.65
C MET A 18 0.90 -7.13 16.16
N PHE A 19 1.82 -6.69 17.03
CA PHE A 19 2.92 -5.76 16.73
C PHE A 19 2.55 -4.41 16.10
N GLU A 20 1.33 -3.89 16.38
CA GLU A 20 0.84 -2.62 15.81
C GLU A 20 0.86 -2.60 14.27
N LEU A 21 0.84 -3.78 13.66
CA LEU A 21 0.83 -3.94 12.22
C LEU A 21 -0.57 -3.68 11.68
N ASN A 22 -0.66 -3.17 10.46
CA ASN A 22 -1.92 -2.95 9.76
C ASN A 22 -1.79 -3.55 8.37
N GLU A 23 -2.79 -4.27 7.91
CA GLU A 23 -2.90 -4.69 6.53
C GLU A 23 -3.32 -3.50 5.67
N LEU A 24 -2.59 -3.25 4.59
CA LEU A 24 -3.00 -2.35 3.52
C LEU A 24 -3.56 -3.18 2.38
N ARG A 25 -4.86 -3.02 2.12
CA ARG A 25 -5.55 -3.67 1.02
C ARG A 25 -6.01 -2.64 0.01
N ILE A 26 -5.88 -2.97 -1.28
CA ILE A 26 -6.48 -2.22 -2.39
C ILE A 26 -7.39 -3.16 -3.16
N ASN A 27 -8.66 -2.80 -3.36
CA ASN A 27 -9.64 -3.69 -4.03
C ASN A 27 -9.67 -5.10 -3.40
N LYS A 28 -9.65 -5.17 -2.05
CA LYS A 28 -9.58 -6.42 -1.25
C LYS A 28 -8.30 -7.24 -1.39
N GLU A 29 -7.37 -6.86 -2.26
CA GLU A 29 -6.06 -7.50 -2.40
C GLU A 29 -5.07 -6.93 -1.38
N LEU A 30 -4.36 -7.81 -0.66
CA LEU A 30 -3.29 -7.41 0.24
C LEU A 30 -2.07 -6.94 -0.56
N ILE A 31 -1.66 -5.69 -0.33
CA ILE A 31 -0.53 -5.08 -1.04
C ILE A 31 0.67 -4.79 -0.14
N ALA A 32 0.45 -4.53 1.14
CA ALA A 32 1.54 -4.30 2.08
C ALA A 32 1.05 -4.47 3.51
N TYR A 33 2.01 -4.61 4.43
CA TYR A 33 1.76 -4.35 5.83
C TYR A 33 2.36 -3.01 6.21
N ILE A 34 1.68 -2.27 7.10
CA ILE A 34 2.11 -0.94 7.54
C ILE A 34 2.16 -0.90 9.07
N ARG A 35 3.25 -0.38 9.60
CA ARG A 35 3.30 0.11 10.97
C ARG A 35 3.29 1.63 10.97
N PHE A 36 2.33 2.23 11.66
CA PHE A 36 2.25 3.69 11.79
C PHE A 36 3.12 4.17 12.95
N ASN A 37 3.88 5.22 12.71
CA ASN A 37 4.51 6.07 13.72
C ASN A 37 3.96 7.50 13.53
N GLU A 38 4.22 8.43 14.45
CA GLU A 38 3.61 9.76 14.53
C GLU A 38 3.54 10.49 13.18
N ASN A 39 4.63 10.43 12.38
CA ASN A 39 4.73 11.11 11.08
C ASN A 39 5.13 10.22 9.89
N LYS A 40 5.42 8.94 10.12
CA LYS A 40 5.94 8.01 9.09
C LYS A 40 5.24 6.66 9.19
N ALA A 41 5.09 6.00 8.07
CA ALA A 41 4.71 4.60 7.98
C ALA A 41 5.94 3.75 7.64
N MET A 42 6.18 2.69 8.40
CA MET A 42 7.06 1.62 7.97
C MET A 42 6.25 0.64 7.12
N VAL A 43 6.64 0.49 5.85
CA VAL A 43 5.92 -0.29 4.85
C VAL A 43 6.68 -1.56 4.58
N PHE A 44 6.00 -2.69 4.70
CA PHE A 44 6.46 -4.04 4.36
C PHE A 44 5.73 -4.47 3.10
N PRO A 45 6.32 -4.26 1.91
CA PRO A 45 5.60 -4.47 0.66
C PRO A 45 5.37 -5.97 0.40
N HIS A 46 4.15 -6.31 -0.01
CA HIS A 46 3.83 -7.63 -0.54
C HIS A 46 4.44 -7.79 -1.95
N PHE A 47 4.64 -9.02 -2.42
CA PHE A 47 5.31 -9.33 -3.69
C PHE A 47 4.77 -8.54 -4.88
N ASN A 48 3.45 -8.29 -4.93
CA ASN A 48 2.78 -7.57 -6.02
C ASN A 48 2.97 -6.06 -5.97
N TYR A 49 3.34 -5.50 -4.81
CA TYR A 49 3.46 -4.06 -4.58
C TYR A 49 4.90 -3.55 -4.75
N ALA A 50 5.90 -4.42 -4.55
CA ALA A 50 7.30 -4.01 -4.52
C ALA A 50 7.97 -3.99 -5.91
N SER A 51 8.87 -3.03 -6.15
CA SER A 51 9.91 -3.17 -7.17
C SER A 51 11.09 -4.02 -6.68
N LYS A 52 11.26 -4.14 -5.35
CA LYS A 52 12.22 -5.00 -4.66
C LYS A 52 11.54 -5.62 -3.45
N VAL A 53 11.20 -6.89 -3.56
CA VAL A 53 10.48 -7.65 -2.52
C VAL A 53 11.28 -7.68 -1.21
N GLY A 54 10.59 -7.58 -0.08
CA GLY A 54 11.13 -7.96 1.23
C GLY A 54 11.99 -6.91 1.94
N LYS A 55 12.27 -5.75 1.33
CA LYS A 55 12.93 -4.65 2.03
C LYS A 55 11.89 -3.65 2.56
N PRO A 56 11.74 -3.51 3.89
CA PRO A 56 10.87 -2.49 4.43
C PRO A 56 11.45 -1.11 4.13
N PHE A 57 10.57 -0.12 3.96
CA PHE A 57 10.95 1.27 3.76
C PHE A 57 10.05 2.19 4.58
N TYR A 58 10.54 3.39 4.86
CA TYR A 58 9.74 4.42 5.51
C TYR A 58 9.12 5.34 4.47
N ALA A 59 7.83 5.61 4.60
CA ALA A 59 7.08 6.50 3.74
C ALA A 59 6.28 7.51 4.58
N ASN A 60 6.28 8.77 4.15
CA ASN A 60 5.31 9.75 4.63
C ASN A 60 3.97 9.60 3.89
N THR A 61 2.98 10.43 4.24
CA THR A 61 1.62 10.33 3.68
C THR A 61 1.61 10.52 2.16
N GLU A 62 2.35 11.51 1.65
CA GLU A 62 2.43 11.82 0.21
C GLU A 62 3.11 10.68 -0.57
N GLN A 63 4.21 10.15 -0.04
CA GLN A 63 4.92 9.01 -0.62
C GLN A 63 4.01 7.78 -0.68
N MET A 64 3.22 7.51 0.36
CA MET A 64 2.24 6.42 0.36
C MET A 64 1.18 6.61 -0.72
N GLN A 65 0.64 7.83 -0.86
CA GLN A 65 -0.36 8.13 -1.87
C GLN A 65 0.19 7.93 -3.29
N ILE A 66 1.40 8.41 -3.57
CA ILE A 66 2.08 8.21 -4.86
C ILE A 66 2.29 6.70 -5.13
N SER A 67 2.71 5.92 -4.14
CA SER A 67 2.92 4.48 -4.29
C SER A 67 1.62 3.71 -4.55
N ILE A 68 0.53 4.08 -3.88
CA ILE A 68 -0.82 3.53 -4.10
C ILE A 68 -1.29 3.82 -5.52
N GLU A 69 -1.19 5.07 -5.98
CA GLU A 69 -1.61 5.47 -7.34
C GLU A 69 -0.77 4.76 -8.41
N LYS A 70 0.54 4.64 -8.19
CA LYS A 70 1.43 3.90 -9.09
C LYS A 70 1.05 2.42 -9.17
N PHE A 71 0.69 1.80 -8.04
CA PHE A 71 0.20 0.42 -8.01
C PHE A 71 -1.12 0.29 -8.78
N LYS A 72 -2.10 1.17 -8.54
CA LYS A 72 -3.37 1.18 -9.27
C LYS A 72 -3.16 1.35 -10.78
N ARG A 73 -2.24 2.22 -11.20
CA ARG A 73 -1.91 2.41 -12.62
C ARG A 73 -1.29 1.15 -13.22
N LYS A 74 -0.27 0.57 -12.58
CA LYS A 74 0.38 -0.66 -13.06
C LYS A 74 -0.61 -1.82 -13.17
N LYS A 75 -1.53 -1.94 -12.21
CA LYS A 75 -2.57 -2.98 -12.23
C LYS A 75 -3.54 -2.81 -13.41
N ARG A 76 -3.94 -1.57 -13.73
CA ARG A 76 -4.74 -1.28 -14.94
C ARG A 76 -4.00 -1.66 -16.23
N GLU A 77 -2.70 -1.40 -16.30
CA GLU A 77 -1.86 -1.75 -17.46
C GLU A 77 -1.71 -3.29 -17.61
N THR A 78 -1.67 -4.05 -16.50
CA THR A 78 -1.58 -5.52 -16.55
C THR A 78 -2.93 -6.20 -16.79
N ASP A 79 -4.02 -5.67 -16.27
CA ASP A 79 -5.37 -6.25 -16.42
C ASP A 79 -5.96 -5.93 -17.81
N TYR A 80 -5.53 -4.82 -18.42
CA TYR A 80 -5.80 -4.47 -19.81
C TYR A 80 -4.49 -4.22 -20.54
N PRO A 81 -3.77 -5.26 -20.97
CA PRO A 81 -2.70 -5.08 -21.92
C PRO A 81 -3.38 -4.59 -23.19
N CYS A 82 -3.29 -3.29 -23.48
CA CYS A 82 -3.65 -2.78 -24.79
C CYS A 82 -2.85 -3.62 -25.80
N PHE A 83 -3.55 -4.47 -26.56
CA PHE A 83 -2.99 -5.15 -27.72
C PHE A 83 -2.44 -4.06 -28.65
N SER A 84 -1.13 -3.87 -28.63
CA SER A 84 -0.37 -3.09 -29.61
C SER A 84 0.51 -4.05 -30.39
#